data_AF-A0AAI9HK23-F1
#
_entry.id   AF-A0AAI9HK23-F1
#
_cell.length_a   1.000
_cell.length_b   1.000
_cell.length_c   1.000
_cell.angle_alpha   90.00
_cell.angle_beta   90.00
_cell.angle_gamma   90.00
#
_symmetry.space_group_name_H-M   'P 1'
#
loop_
_entity.id
_entity.type
_entity.pdbx_description
1 polymer ?
#
loop_
_entity_poly.entity_id
_entity_poly.type
_entity_poly.pdbx_seq_one_letter_code
_entity_poly.pdbx_strand_id
1 'polypeptide(L)'
;MKNIVAVFLGVSMSNCVLAGDGSPELKSESQAVIRNAGYQCDKVNGVFPAAFGGSVTVFCDDVYQYIIKDKGGRYTVEVND
;
A
#
# COMPACT_ATOMS: atom_id res chain seq x y z
N MET A 1 34.60 -5.74 -10.09
CA MET A 1 33.83 -6.98 -10.35
C MET A 1 32.35 -6.59 -10.32
N LYS A 2 31.64 -6.74 -11.43
CA LYS A 2 30.34 -6.12 -11.69
C LYS A 2 29.34 -7.25 -11.94
N ASN A 3 28.55 -7.58 -10.93
CA ASN A 3 27.56 -8.65 -11.01
C ASN A 3 26.18 -8.02 -11.05
N ILE A 4 25.64 -7.91 -12.27
CA ILE A 4 24.29 -7.44 -12.55
C ILE A 4 23.36 -8.63 -12.26
N VAL A 5 22.53 -8.51 -11.22
CA VAL A 5 21.45 -9.47 -10.94
C VAL A 5 20.18 -8.92 -11.57
N ALA A 6 19.87 -9.40 -12.77
CA ALA A 6 18.57 -9.25 -13.39
C ALA A 6 17.66 -10.38 -12.88
N VAL A 7 16.58 -10.03 -12.17
CA VAL A 7 15.50 -10.97 -11.86
C VAL A 7 14.21 -10.38 -12.43
N PHE A 8 13.84 -10.87 -13.61
CA PHE A 8 12.49 -10.77 -14.13
C PHE A 8 11.66 -11.85 -13.44
N LEU A 9 10.86 -11.48 -12.45
CA LEU A 9 9.79 -12.32 -11.92
C LEU A 9 8.48 -11.84 -12.55
N GLY A 10 7.98 -12.63 -13.50
CA GLY A 10 6.66 -12.46 -14.09
C GLY A 10 5.59 -12.60 -13.02
N VAL A 11 4.69 -11.62 -12.98
CA VAL A 11 3.46 -11.69 -12.17
C VAL A 11 2.29 -11.83 -13.13
N SER A 12 1.97 -13.09 -13.44
CA SER A 12 0.61 -13.46 -13.80
C SER A 12 -0.16 -13.59 -12.49
N MET A 13 -1.03 -12.64 -12.18
CA MET A 13 -2.01 -12.81 -11.11
C MET A 13 -3.37 -12.30 -11.59
N SER A 14 -4.27 -13.27 -11.76
CA SER A 14 -5.70 -13.10 -11.89
C SER A 14 -6.23 -12.22 -10.76
N ASN A 15 -6.73 -11.04 -11.08
CA ASN A 15 -7.37 -10.16 -10.11
C ASN A 15 -8.78 -10.66 -9.80
N CYS A 16 -8.90 -11.53 -8.79
CA CYS A 16 -10.14 -11.72 -8.05
C CYS A 16 -10.46 -10.41 -7.33
N VAL A 17 -11.40 -9.63 -7.87
CA VAL A 17 -11.97 -8.45 -7.24
C VAL A 17 -12.86 -8.91 -6.08
N LEU A 18 -12.31 -8.94 -4.86
CA LEU A 18 -13.10 -8.95 -3.64
C LEU A 18 -13.40 -7.48 -3.31
N ALA A 19 -14.62 -7.07 -3.63
CA ALA A 19 -15.14 -5.77 -3.22
C ALA A 19 -15.40 -5.79 -1.72
N GLY A 20 -14.66 -4.98 -0.96
CA GLY A 20 -14.87 -4.75 0.46
C GLY A 20 -13.81 -3.88 1.15
N ASP A 21 -12.63 -3.74 0.55
CA ASP A 21 -11.43 -3.30 1.24
C ASP A 21 -10.44 -2.54 0.31
N GLY A 22 -10.93 -1.91 -0.75
CA GLY A 22 -10.15 -1.16 -1.75
C GLY A 22 -9.82 -1.97 -3.00
N SER A 23 -9.61 -1.30 -4.15
CA SER A 23 -9.25 -1.99 -5.39
C SER A 23 -7.85 -2.61 -5.29
N PRO A 24 -7.54 -3.69 -6.04
CA PRO A 24 -6.20 -4.27 -6.06
C PRO A 24 -5.09 -3.25 -6.36
N GLU A 25 -5.38 -2.28 -7.21
CA GLU A 25 -4.49 -1.18 -7.57
C GLU A 25 -4.23 -0.28 -6.36
N LEU A 26 -5.30 0.17 -5.68
CA LEU A 26 -5.18 1.02 -4.49
C LEU A 26 -4.42 0.32 -3.36
N LYS A 27 -4.57 -1.00 -3.22
CA LYS A 27 -3.79 -1.79 -2.25
C LYS A 27 -2.30 -1.79 -2.59
N SER A 28 -1.96 -2.06 -3.84
CA SER A 28 -0.58 -2.07 -4.33
C SER A 28 0.10 -0.69 -4.17
N GLU A 29 -0.61 0.38 -4.56
CA GLU A 29 -0.12 1.75 -4.41
C GLU A 29 0.09 2.13 -2.94
N SER A 30 -0.90 1.85 -2.09
CA SER A 30 -0.82 2.11 -0.65
C SER A 30 0.37 1.38 -0.01
N GLN A 31 0.57 0.12 -0.38
CA GLN A 31 1.69 -0.69 0.09
C GLN A 31 3.03 -0.04 -0.29
N ALA A 32 3.18 0.37 -1.55
CA ALA A 32 4.41 0.99 -2.04
C ALA A 32 4.73 2.28 -1.29
N VAL A 33 3.73 3.13 -1.03
CA VAL A 33 3.89 4.38 -0.28
C VAL A 33 4.35 4.11 1.15
N ILE A 34 3.72 3.15 1.84
CA ILE A 34 4.06 2.79 3.23
C ILE A 34 5.48 2.24 3.33
N ARG A 35 5.86 1.33 2.43
CA ARG A 35 7.21 0.74 2.42
C ARG A 35 8.27 1.77 2.03
N ASN A 36 7.98 2.67 1.10
CA ASN A 36 8.89 3.76 0.73
C ASN A 36 9.09 4.77 1.87
N ALA A 37 8.10 4.93 2.75
CA ALA A 37 8.23 5.69 3.99
C ALA A 37 9.02 4.95 5.09
N GLY A 38 9.42 3.69 4.87
CA GLY A 38 10.24 2.89 5.78
C GLY A 38 9.47 2.02 6.77
N TYR A 39 8.15 1.89 6.61
CA TYR A 39 7.31 1.06 7.46
C TYR A 39 7.15 -0.36 6.91
N GLN A 40 6.81 -1.31 7.80
CA GLN A 40 6.49 -2.68 7.42
C GLN A 40 5.06 -2.77 6.89
N CYS A 41 4.91 -3.32 5.70
CA CYS A 41 3.61 -3.65 5.12
C CYS A 41 3.82 -4.69 4.03
N ASP A 42 3.77 -5.97 4.42
CA ASP A 42 4.03 -7.08 3.50
C ASP A 42 2.76 -7.53 2.78
N LYS A 43 1.61 -7.44 3.45
CA LYS A 43 0.29 -7.70 2.90
C LYS A 43 -0.70 -6.61 3.32
N VAL A 44 -1.29 -5.94 2.33
CA VAL A 44 -2.42 -5.02 2.57
C VAL A 44 -3.71 -5.84 2.67
N ASN A 45 -4.30 -5.84 3.86
CA ASN A 45 -5.57 -6.50 4.13
C ASN A 45 -6.76 -5.59 3.84
N GLY A 46 -6.57 -4.26 3.90
CA GLY A 46 -7.62 -3.34 3.47
C GLY A 46 -7.20 -1.89 3.41
N VAL A 47 -7.91 -1.15 2.56
CA VAL A 47 -7.70 0.26 2.25
C VAL A 47 -9.03 0.97 2.32
N PHE A 48 -9.14 1.88 3.28
CA PHE A 48 -10.36 2.61 3.59
C PHE A 48 -10.11 4.12 3.40
N PRO A 49 -10.55 4.70 2.27
CA PRO A 49 -10.45 6.13 2.05
C PRO A 49 -11.35 6.89 3.03
N ALA A 50 -10.89 8.04 3.53
CA ALA A 50 -11.69 8.90 4.36
C ALA A 50 -12.87 9.50 3.57
N ALA A 51 -14.03 9.65 4.21
CA ALA A 51 -15.26 10.15 3.56
C ALA A 51 -15.10 11.55 2.94
N PHE A 52 -14.15 12.36 3.43
CA PHE A 52 -13.89 13.72 2.95
C PHE A 52 -12.64 13.82 2.06
N GLY A 53 -12.08 12.69 1.62
CA GLY A 53 -10.87 12.65 0.81
C GLY A 53 -9.62 13.12 1.57
N GLY A 54 -8.47 13.10 0.90
CA GLY A 54 -7.20 13.61 1.44
C GLY A 54 -6.48 12.68 2.43
N SER A 55 -7.11 11.57 2.84
CA SER A 55 -6.40 10.50 3.54
C SER A 55 -7.01 9.13 3.28
N VAL A 56 -6.18 8.11 3.45
CA VAL A 56 -6.52 6.71 3.28
C VAL A 56 -5.96 5.92 4.45
N THR A 57 -6.81 5.16 5.12
CA THR A 57 -6.42 4.25 6.19
C THR A 57 -6.10 2.89 5.58
N VAL A 58 -4.94 2.34 5.90
CA VAL A 58 -4.43 1.10 5.34
C VAL A 58 -4.14 0.13 6.48
N PHE A 59 -4.70 -1.05 6.40
CA PHE A 59 -4.43 -2.15 7.33
C PHE A 59 -3.44 -3.10 6.67
N CYS A 60 -2.28 -3.24 7.29
CA CYS A 60 -1.22 -4.13 6.85
C CYS A 60 -1.00 -5.25 7.88
N ASP A 61 -0.77 -6.46 7.38
CA ASP A 61 -0.33 -7.63 8.17
C ASP A 61 -1.19 -7.94 9.40
N ASP A 62 -2.47 -7.57 9.38
CA ASP A 62 -3.50 -7.72 10.43
C ASP A 62 -3.21 -6.96 11.75
N VAL A 63 -2.01 -6.41 11.92
CA VAL A 63 -1.54 -5.78 13.17
C VAL A 63 -1.28 -4.29 12.99
N TYR A 64 -0.91 -3.86 11.78
CA TYR A 64 -0.48 -2.48 11.55
C TYR A 64 -1.56 -1.66 10.86
N GLN A 65 -1.79 -0.46 11.40
CA GLN A 65 -2.68 0.52 10.79
C GLN A 65 -1.89 1.79 10.45
N TYR A 66 -1.96 2.17 9.18
CA TYR A 66 -1.29 3.35 8.65
C TYR A 66 -2.32 4.32 8.07
N ILE A 67 -2.02 5.61 8.16
CA ILE A 67 -2.80 6.67 7.51
C ILE A 67 -1.89 7.34 6.49
N ILE A 68 -2.23 7.16 5.22
CA ILE A 68 -1.61 7.88 4.11
C ILE A 68 -2.39 9.18 3.93
N LYS A 69 -1.74 10.34 4.09
CA LYS A 69 -2.32 11.65 3.79
C LYS A 69 -1.73 12.22 2.51
N ASP A 70 -2.59 12.65 1.60
CA ASP A 70 -2.17 13.36 0.39
C ASP A 70 -2.10 14.87 0.66
N LYS A 71 -0.93 15.46 0.38
CA LYS A 71 -0.67 16.90 0.44
C LYS A 71 -0.35 17.47 -0.94
N GLY A 72 -1.14 17.10 -1.95
CA GLY A 72 -0.98 17.58 -3.33
C GLY A 72 0.12 16.83 -4.08
N GLY A 73 0.09 15.50 -4.03
CA GLY A 73 1.09 14.60 -4.61
C GLY A 73 2.29 14.34 -3.70
N ARG A 74 2.28 14.89 -2.48
CA ARG A 74 3.24 14.59 -1.42
C ARG A 74 2.55 13.73 -0.36
N TYR A 75 2.83 12.44 -0.39
CA TYR A 75 2.25 11.49 0.55
C TYR A 75 3.03 11.50 1.86
N THR A 76 2.30 11.58 2.98
CA THR A 76 2.84 11.38 4.33
C THR A 76 2.18 10.16 4.94
N VAL A 77 2.97 9.34 5.63
CA VAL A 77 2.49 8.12 6.28
C VAL A 77 2.57 8.31 7.79
N GLU A 78 1.43 8.22 8.46
CA GLU A 78 1.31 8.25 9.91
C GLU A 78 0.95 6.86 10.43
N VAL A 79 1.48 6.51 11.60
CA VAL A 79 1.09 5.29 12.32
C VAL A 79 -0.15 5.63 13.16
N ASN A 80 -1.19 4.82 13.04
CA ASN A 80 -2.36 4.91 13.90
C ASN A 80 -2.23 3.79 14.96
N ASP A 81 -1.89 4.18 16.19
CA ASP A 81 -1.71 3.29 17.36
C ASP A 81 -2.97 3.35 18.25
#